data_AF-A0A1Y4T1J3-F1
#
_entry.id   AF-A0A1Y4T1J3-F1
#
_cell.length_a   1.000
_cell.length_b   1.000
_cell.length_c   1.000
_cell.angle_alpha   90.00
_cell.angle_beta   90.00
_cell.angle_gamma   90.00
#
_symmetry.space_group_name_H-M   'P 1'
#
loop_
_entity.id
_entity.type
_entity.pdbx_description
1 polymer ?
#
loop_
_entity_poly.entity_id
_entity_poly.type
_entity_poly.pdbx_seq_one_letter_code
_entity_poly.pdbx_strand_id
1 'polypeptide(L)'
;MTLAIYYGERKWNYARSYKQMMNRSIRHLRRYMNVEFHPLVEMVKLDETRFQNKDNKDLITGLKVLYAKKKVPEKFIVSHEVACLLGTLIHDERIYQLIEKKKGATNMSDYVLGISRKAERKGRNEGIMTTLIKLLTQKFGNLSKDTIKAIKRSNKKQLNSLTLHIFDIEKEEDIKKILLGK
;
A
#
# COMPACT_ATOMS: atom_id res chain seq x y z
N MET A 1 5.25 -1.36 -27.37
CA MET A 1 4.58 -2.17 -28.41
C MET A 1 3.39 -2.85 -27.75
N THR A 2 2.16 -2.65 -28.23
CA THR A 2 0.95 -3.28 -27.65
C THR A 2 0.58 -4.47 -28.54
N LEU A 3 0.70 -5.69 -28.02
CA LEU A 3 0.35 -6.91 -28.73
C LEU A 3 -1.13 -7.23 -28.49
N ALA A 4 -1.92 -7.36 -29.56
CA ALA A 4 -3.31 -7.78 -29.50
C ALA A 4 -3.46 -9.10 -30.27
N ILE A 5 -3.86 -10.16 -29.56
CA ILE A 5 -4.11 -11.49 -30.14
C ILE A 5 -5.64 -11.67 -30.21
N TYR A 6 -6.17 -11.88 -31.41
CA TYR A 6 -7.57 -12.16 -31.65
C TYR A 6 -7.71 -13.53 -32.31
N TYR A 7 -8.59 -14.36 -31.76
CA TYR A 7 -8.95 -15.65 -32.34
C TYR A 7 -10.47 -15.73 -32.39
N GLY A 8 -11.03 -15.57 -33.59
CA GLY A 8 -12.47 -15.66 -33.84
C GLY A 8 -12.74 -15.80 -35.34
N GLU A 9 -13.86 -16.41 -35.68
CA GLU A 9 -14.21 -16.78 -37.06
C GLU A 9 -14.50 -15.56 -37.97
N ARG A 10 -14.76 -14.39 -37.38
CA ARG A 10 -15.05 -13.15 -38.13
C ARG A 10 -13.80 -12.28 -38.29
N LYS A 11 -13.71 -11.54 -39.40
CA LYS A 11 -12.60 -10.59 -39.62
C LYS A 11 -12.57 -9.52 -38.51
N TRP A 12 -11.42 -9.35 -37.87
CA TRP A 12 -11.20 -8.32 -36.84
C TRP A 12 -11.43 -6.91 -37.41
N ASN A 13 -12.46 -6.24 -36.93
CA ASN A 13 -12.87 -4.88 -37.29
C ASN A 13 -12.73 -3.87 -36.12
N TYR A 14 -12.06 -4.26 -35.04
CA TYR A 14 -11.78 -3.43 -33.88
C TYR A 14 -10.42 -2.72 -33.96
N ALA A 15 -10.17 -1.79 -33.05
CA ALA A 15 -8.92 -1.03 -33.02
C ALA A 15 -7.71 -1.96 -32.91
N ARG A 16 -6.73 -1.79 -33.79
CA ARG A 16 -5.50 -2.61 -33.87
C ARG A 16 -4.29 -1.92 -33.22
N SER A 17 -4.49 -0.71 -32.70
CA SER A 17 -3.47 0.03 -31.96
C SER A 17 -4.13 0.87 -30.87
N TYR A 18 -3.36 1.22 -29.84
CA TYR A 18 -3.80 2.14 -28.80
C TYR A 18 -4.33 3.47 -29.39
N LYS A 19 -3.67 4.00 -30.42
CA LYS A 19 -4.10 5.19 -31.16
C LYS A 19 -5.49 5.01 -31.78
N GLN A 20 -5.75 3.88 -32.44
CA GLN A 20 -7.07 3.58 -33.01
C GLN A 20 -8.14 3.38 -31.93
N MET A 21 -7.75 2.86 -30.77
CA MET A 21 -8.64 2.63 -29.64
C MET A 21 -9.06 3.97 -29.03
N MET A 22 -8.10 4.86 -28.76
CA MET A 22 -8.35 6.22 -28.27
C MET A 22 -9.20 7.04 -29.24
N ASN A 23 -8.89 7.01 -30.54
CA ASN A 23 -9.69 7.74 -31.54
C ASN A 23 -11.16 7.29 -31.60
N ARG A 24 -11.46 6.02 -31.26
CA ARG A 24 -12.84 5.51 -31.26
C ARG A 24 -13.63 5.95 -30.02
N SER A 25 -13.06 5.79 -28.83
CA SER A 25 -13.73 6.07 -27.54
C SER A 25 -14.08 7.55 -27.38
N ILE A 26 -13.31 8.43 -28.01
CA ILE A 26 -13.32 9.86 -27.76
C ILE A 26 -14.28 10.63 -28.70
N ARG A 27 -14.94 9.96 -29.66
CA ARG A 27 -15.91 10.61 -30.57
C ARG A 27 -17.03 11.36 -29.84
N HIS A 28 -17.50 10.82 -28.71
CA HIS A 28 -18.54 11.45 -27.88
C HIS A 28 -18.00 12.63 -27.05
N LEU A 29 -16.70 12.68 -26.80
CA LEU A 29 -16.02 13.73 -26.04
C LEU A 29 -15.45 14.83 -26.93
N ARG A 30 -15.56 14.70 -28.26
CA ARG A 30 -14.98 15.61 -29.26
C ARG A 30 -15.42 17.07 -29.10
N ARG A 31 -16.62 17.31 -28.54
CA ARG A 31 -17.15 18.66 -28.23
C ARG A 31 -16.49 19.31 -27.00
N TYR A 32 -15.85 18.52 -26.15
CA TYR A 32 -15.22 18.96 -24.90
C TYR A 32 -13.70 19.07 -25.01
N MET A 33 -13.13 18.89 -26.21
CA MET A 33 -11.70 18.90 -26.45
C MET A 33 -11.33 19.89 -27.55
N ASN A 34 -10.25 20.66 -27.31
CA ASN A 34 -9.82 21.72 -28.22
C ASN A 34 -8.87 21.26 -29.34
N VAL A 35 -8.38 20.01 -29.33
CA VAL A 35 -7.41 19.52 -30.32
C VAL A 35 -7.59 18.02 -30.60
N GLU A 36 -7.37 17.60 -31.86
CA GLU A 36 -7.38 16.18 -32.27
C GLU A 36 -6.11 15.41 -31.86
N PHE A 37 -5.08 16.13 -31.41
CA PHE A 37 -3.87 15.55 -30.87
C PHE A 37 -3.99 15.38 -29.35
N HIS A 38 -3.69 14.17 -28.88
CA HIS A 38 -3.81 13.80 -27.47
C HIS A 38 -2.40 13.64 -26.91
N PRO A 39 -1.81 14.69 -26.31
CA PRO A 39 -0.54 14.54 -25.64
C PRO A 39 -0.76 13.55 -24.48
N LEU A 40 -0.14 12.38 -24.58
CA LEU A 40 0.02 11.49 -23.43
C LEU A 40 0.99 12.18 -22.47
N VAL A 41 0.42 12.89 -21.51
CA VAL A 41 1.20 13.48 -20.43
C VAL A 41 1.20 12.49 -19.29
N GLU A 42 2.39 12.04 -18.89
CA GLU A 42 2.54 11.26 -17.66
C GLU A 42 1.97 12.08 -16.49
N MET A 43 1.05 11.49 -15.73
CA MET A 43 0.42 12.15 -14.57
C MET A 43 1.46 12.77 -13.64
N VAL A 44 2.59 12.09 -13.43
CA VAL A 44 3.69 12.55 -12.57
C VAL A 44 4.29 13.88 -13.04
N LYS A 45 4.22 14.18 -14.35
CA LYS A 45 4.73 15.40 -14.98
C LYS A 45 3.71 16.54 -15.04
N LEU A 46 2.43 16.30 -14.70
CA LEU A 46 1.40 17.35 -14.72
C LEU A 46 1.68 18.42 -13.67
N ASP A 47 1.66 19.70 -14.02
CA ASP A 47 1.82 20.77 -13.02
C ASP A 47 0.50 20.99 -12.26
N GLU A 48 0.45 20.57 -11.00
CA GLU A 48 -0.70 20.70 -10.10
C GLU A 48 -1.12 22.16 -9.88
N THR A 49 -0.19 23.12 -10.03
CA THR A 49 -0.49 24.54 -9.81
C THR A 49 -1.35 25.16 -10.91
N ARG A 50 -1.43 24.51 -12.08
CA ARG A 50 -2.25 24.94 -13.22
C ARG A 50 -3.74 24.66 -13.05
N PHE A 51 -4.15 23.90 -12.04
CA PHE A 51 -5.54 23.55 -11.80
C PHE A 51 -6.19 24.57 -10.87
N GLN A 52 -7.15 25.34 -11.38
CA GLN A 52 -7.91 26.33 -10.60
C GLN A 52 -8.89 25.66 -9.63
N ASN A 53 -9.48 24.52 -10.02
CA ASN A 53 -10.36 23.75 -9.15
C ASN A 53 -9.52 23.01 -8.09
N LYS A 54 -9.88 23.21 -6.82
CA LYS A 54 -9.18 22.64 -5.68
C LYS A 54 -9.16 21.11 -5.70
N ASP A 55 -10.30 20.47 -5.95
CA ASP A 55 -10.40 19.00 -5.95
C ASP A 55 -9.57 18.38 -7.07
N ASN A 56 -9.51 19.01 -8.24
CA ASN A 56 -8.62 18.58 -9.33
C ASN A 56 -7.15 18.73 -8.93
N LYS A 57 -6.78 19.86 -8.33
CA LYS A 57 -5.42 20.09 -7.82
C LYS A 57 -5.02 19.06 -6.76
N ASP A 58 -5.91 18.79 -5.82
CA ASP A 58 -5.73 17.80 -4.75
C ASP A 58 -5.62 16.39 -5.32
N LEU A 59 -6.46 16.01 -6.29
CA LEU A 59 -6.39 14.71 -6.96
C LEU A 59 -5.03 14.50 -7.64
N ILE A 60 -4.57 15.46 -8.46
CA ILE A 60 -3.27 15.36 -9.14
C ILE A 60 -2.13 15.30 -8.12
N THR A 61 -2.19 16.11 -7.07
CA THR A 61 -1.20 16.09 -5.98
C THR A 61 -1.15 14.71 -5.30
N GLY A 62 -2.31 14.13 -4.98
CA GLY A 62 -2.43 12.82 -4.37
C GLY A 62 -1.89 11.71 -5.26
N LEU A 63 -2.20 11.73 -6.55
CA LEU A 63 -1.68 10.76 -7.52
C LEU A 63 -0.16 10.83 -7.64
N LYS A 64 0.44 12.03 -7.60
CA LYS A 64 1.89 12.16 -7.53
C LYS A 64 2.47 11.58 -6.26
N VAL A 65 1.83 11.77 -5.11
CA VAL A 65 2.28 11.16 -3.86
C VAL A 65 2.26 9.64 -3.95
N LEU A 66 1.19 9.06 -4.53
CA LEU A 66 1.04 7.61 -4.67
C LEU A 66 2.04 7.00 -5.67
N TYR A 67 2.21 7.62 -6.84
CA TYR A 67 2.91 6.99 -7.97
C TYR A 67 4.28 7.60 -8.30
N ALA A 68 4.55 8.85 -7.92
CA ALA A 68 5.83 9.52 -8.21
C ALA A 68 6.90 9.28 -7.13
N LYS A 69 6.61 8.47 -6.10
CA LYS A 69 7.48 8.28 -4.92
C LYS A 69 7.86 9.60 -4.23
N LYS A 70 7.04 10.64 -4.37
CA LYS A 70 7.22 11.88 -3.59
C LYS A 70 6.98 11.57 -2.12
N LYS A 71 7.67 12.28 -1.22
CA LYS A 71 7.43 12.18 0.22
C LYS A 71 5.96 12.51 0.50
N VAL A 72 5.28 11.58 1.16
CA VAL A 72 3.91 11.82 1.63
C VAL A 72 3.96 12.96 2.66
N PRO A 73 3.24 14.07 2.47
CA PRO A 73 3.19 15.13 3.47
C PRO A 73 2.55 14.61 4.77
N GLU A 74 2.87 15.20 5.91
CA GLU A 74 2.33 14.73 7.21
C GLU A 74 0.81 14.87 7.29
N LYS A 75 0.26 15.90 6.65
CA LYS A 75 -1.16 16.20 6.60
C LYS A 75 -1.57 16.51 5.17
N PHE A 76 -2.42 15.66 4.59
CA PHE A 76 -2.97 15.80 3.25
C PHE A 76 -4.48 15.65 3.29
N ILE A 77 -5.17 16.75 3.61
CA ILE A 77 -6.63 16.77 3.72
C ILE A 77 -7.22 17.12 2.36
N VAL A 78 -8.09 16.23 1.87
CA VAL A 78 -8.81 16.39 0.60
C VAL A 78 -10.31 16.21 0.84
N SER A 79 -11.14 16.56 -0.15
CA SER A 79 -12.58 16.31 -0.13
C SER A 79 -12.88 14.81 -0.03
N HIS A 80 -14.12 14.46 0.33
CA HIS A 80 -14.51 13.06 0.47
C HIS A 80 -14.43 12.34 -0.88
N GLU A 81 -14.88 12.99 -1.94
CA GLU A 81 -14.90 12.50 -3.31
C GLU A 81 -13.49 12.23 -3.82
N VAL A 82 -12.58 13.18 -3.62
CA VAL A 82 -11.16 13.02 -3.98
C VAL A 82 -10.50 11.91 -3.15
N ALA A 83 -10.82 11.80 -1.87
CA ALA A 83 -10.31 10.72 -1.03
C ALA A 83 -10.79 9.34 -1.51
N CYS A 84 -12.06 9.20 -1.89
CA CYS A 84 -12.60 7.97 -2.46
C CYS A 84 -11.89 7.61 -3.78
N LEU A 85 -11.69 8.58 -4.69
CA LEU A 85 -10.95 8.36 -5.94
C LEU A 85 -9.49 7.97 -5.73
N LEU A 86 -8.80 8.61 -4.79
CA LEU A 86 -7.43 8.22 -4.44
C LEU A 86 -7.42 6.85 -3.76
N GLY A 87 -8.41 6.55 -2.92
CA GLY A 87 -8.60 5.29 -2.22
C GLY A 87 -8.77 4.10 -3.18
N THR A 88 -9.54 4.24 -4.26
CA THR A 88 -9.70 3.19 -5.27
C THR A 88 -8.41 2.91 -6.05
N LEU A 89 -7.57 3.93 -6.20
CA LEU A 89 -6.27 3.84 -6.89
C LEU A 89 -5.13 3.39 -5.97
N ILE A 90 -5.39 3.24 -4.67
CA ILE A 90 -4.51 2.52 -3.76
C ILE A 90 -4.83 1.03 -3.93
N HIS A 91 -3.82 0.20 -4.19
CA HIS A 91 -3.96 -1.25 -4.38
C HIS A 91 -4.31 -2.02 -3.08
N ASP A 92 -5.16 -1.45 -2.22
CA ASP A 92 -5.69 -2.04 -0.98
C ASP A 92 -7.16 -1.62 -0.78
N GLU A 93 -8.08 -2.51 -1.14
CA GLU A 93 -9.54 -2.28 -1.08
C GLU A 93 -10.03 -1.86 0.32
N ARG A 94 -9.36 -2.30 1.38
CA ARG A 94 -9.75 -1.98 2.76
C ARG A 94 -9.63 -0.49 3.03
N ILE A 95 -8.70 0.20 2.36
CA ILE A 95 -8.50 1.64 2.51
C ILE A 95 -9.68 2.40 1.91
N TYR A 96 -10.09 2.03 0.71
CA TYR A 96 -11.29 2.59 0.09
C TYR A 96 -12.52 2.43 1.01
N GLN A 97 -12.77 1.21 1.51
CA GLN A 97 -13.91 0.93 2.38
C GLN A 97 -13.88 1.74 3.70
N LEU A 98 -12.69 2.03 4.24
CA LEU A 98 -12.54 2.88 5.43
C LEU A 98 -12.79 4.36 5.13
N ILE A 99 -12.37 4.84 3.96
CA ILE A 99 -12.57 6.22 3.52
C ILE A 99 -14.05 6.46 3.24
N GLU A 100 -14.68 5.57 2.47
CA GLU A 100 -16.08 5.64 2.07
C GLU A 100 -17.03 5.79 3.27
N LYS A 101 -16.76 5.07 4.37
CA LYS A 101 -17.55 5.15 5.60
C LYS A 101 -17.42 6.47 6.36
N LYS A 102 -16.31 7.20 6.22
CA LYS A 102 -15.95 8.31 7.11
C LYS A 102 -16.68 9.62 6.80
N LYS A 103 -17.43 9.70 5.69
CA LYS A 103 -18.24 10.85 5.20
C LYS A 103 -17.66 12.21 5.59
N GLY A 104 -16.88 12.83 4.70
CA GLY A 104 -16.33 14.17 4.90
C GLY A 104 -14.85 14.30 4.51
N ALA A 105 -14.27 15.48 4.80
CA ALA A 105 -12.87 15.77 4.49
C ALA A 105 -11.94 14.75 5.16
N THR A 106 -11.02 14.19 4.37
CA THR A 106 -10.24 13.02 4.76
C THR A 106 -8.75 13.33 4.66
N ASN A 107 -8.00 13.01 5.71
CA ASN A 107 -6.54 13.07 5.71
C ASN A 107 -5.96 11.81 5.05
N MET A 108 -5.63 11.90 3.77
CA MET A 108 -5.06 10.78 3.00
C MET A 108 -3.71 10.31 3.54
N SER A 109 -2.94 11.19 4.19
CA SER A 109 -1.67 10.83 4.81
C SER A 109 -1.83 9.73 5.86
N ASP A 110 -2.93 9.70 6.60
CA ASP A 110 -3.17 8.66 7.62
C ASP A 110 -3.30 7.26 7.01
N TYR A 111 -3.82 7.18 5.79
CA TYR A 111 -3.99 5.93 5.07
C TYR A 111 -2.71 5.50 4.38
N VAL A 112 -2.07 6.41 3.63
CA VAL A 112 -0.83 6.13 2.88
C VAL A 112 0.35 5.87 3.83
N LEU A 113 0.54 6.72 4.86
CA LEU A 113 1.54 6.48 5.90
C LEU A 113 1.10 5.34 6.84
N GLY A 114 -0.20 5.12 7.02
CA GLY A 114 -0.73 4.01 7.82
C GLY A 114 -0.28 2.65 7.31
N ILE A 115 -0.32 2.43 5.99
CA ILE A 115 0.23 1.22 5.35
C ILE A 115 1.71 1.08 5.68
N SER A 116 2.49 2.15 5.43
CA SER A 116 3.94 2.15 5.63
C SER A 116 4.32 1.86 7.08
N ARG A 117 3.67 2.53 8.04
CA ARG A 117 3.87 2.31 9.49
C ARG A 117 3.46 0.90 9.92
N LYS A 118 2.40 0.33 9.33
CA LYS A 118 1.98 -1.05 9.62
C LYS A 118 2.99 -2.06 9.10
N ALA A 119 3.48 -1.85 7.88
CA ALA A 119 4.53 -2.67 7.28
C ALA A 119 5.83 -2.59 8.10
N GLU A 120 6.26 -1.40 8.47
CA GLU A 120 7.45 -1.17 9.31
C GLU A 120 7.32 -1.86 10.67
N ARG A 121 6.17 -1.71 11.35
CA ARG A 121 5.91 -2.40 12.63
C ARG A 121 5.92 -3.91 12.49
N LYS A 122 5.36 -4.45 11.40
CA LYS A 122 5.35 -5.88 11.12
C LYS A 122 6.79 -6.38 10.89
N GLY A 123 7.55 -5.69 10.05
CA GLY A 123 8.95 -6.01 9.78
C GLY A 123 9.84 -5.93 11.03
N ARG A 124 9.64 -4.92 11.89
CA ARG A 124 10.34 -4.81 13.16
C ARG A 124 10.04 -5.99 14.09
N ASN A 125 8.77 -6.38 14.22
CA ASN A 125 8.39 -7.53 15.05
C ASN A 125 8.95 -8.84 14.48
N GLU A 126 8.88 -9.04 13.15
CA GLU A 126 9.46 -10.22 12.49
C GLU A 126 10.99 -10.28 12.69
N GLY A 127 11.68 -9.13 12.63
CA GLY A 127 13.11 -9.02 12.93
C GLY A 127 13.44 -9.41 14.37
N ILE A 128 12.66 -8.93 15.35
CA ILE A 128 12.82 -9.31 16.76
C ILE A 128 12.60 -10.82 16.93
N MET A 129 11.50 -11.37 16.39
CA MET A 129 11.20 -12.81 16.47
C MET A 129 12.35 -13.65 15.89
N THR A 130 12.84 -13.28 14.70
CA THR A 130 13.90 -14.03 14.00
C THR A 130 15.20 -13.99 14.81
N THR A 131 15.53 -12.84 15.38
CA THR A 131 16.74 -12.66 16.20
C THR A 131 16.64 -13.46 17.50
N LEU A 132 15.51 -13.38 18.20
CA LEU A 132 15.29 -14.15 19.44
C LEU A 132 15.38 -15.65 19.19
N ILE A 133 14.75 -16.16 18.13
CA ILE A 133 14.86 -17.58 17.75
C ILE A 133 16.32 -17.96 17.51
N LYS A 134 17.07 -17.16 16.73
CA LYS A 134 18.48 -17.46 16.43
C LYS A 134 19.35 -17.49 17.68
N LEU A 135 19.21 -16.52 18.57
CA LEU A 135 19.98 -16.44 19.82
C LEU A 135 19.66 -17.61 20.76
N LEU A 136 18.37 -17.92 20.92
CA LEU A 136 17.93 -19.02 21.78
C LEU A 136 18.33 -20.38 21.19
N THR A 137 18.25 -20.57 19.87
CA THR A 137 18.79 -21.77 19.20
C THR A 137 20.29 -21.87 19.39
N GLN A 138 21.05 -20.77 19.29
CA GLN A 138 22.48 -20.78 19.55
C GLN A 138 22.82 -21.13 21.00
N LYS A 139 22.02 -20.68 21.97
CA LYS A 139 22.19 -20.98 23.40
C LYS A 139 21.91 -22.45 23.73
N PHE A 140 20.84 -23.02 23.17
CA PHE A 140 20.34 -24.36 23.52
C PHE A 140 20.68 -25.46 22.50
N GLY A 141 21.39 -25.11 21.42
CA GLY A 141 21.67 -26.00 20.28
C GLY A 141 20.47 -26.15 19.34
N ASN A 142 19.32 -26.59 19.87
CA ASN A 142 18.05 -26.66 19.14
C ASN A 142 16.89 -26.18 20.01
N LEU A 143 15.91 -25.53 19.39
CA LEU A 143 14.63 -25.20 20.03
C LEU A 143 13.55 -26.16 19.54
N SER A 144 12.62 -26.54 20.42
CA SER A 144 11.44 -27.29 19.98
C SER A 144 10.60 -26.47 18.99
N LYS A 145 9.88 -27.18 18.12
CA LYS A 145 8.95 -26.57 17.16
C LYS A 145 7.86 -25.76 17.86
N ASP A 146 7.45 -26.18 19.05
CA ASP A 146 6.40 -25.51 19.82
C ASP A 146 6.86 -24.16 20.35
N THR A 147 8.11 -24.06 20.83
CA THR A 147 8.67 -22.78 21.31
C THR A 147 8.90 -21.81 20.18
N ILE A 148 9.40 -22.26 19.03
CA ILE A 148 9.49 -21.44 17.82
C ILE A 148 8.12 -20.89 17.43
N LYS A 149 7.08 -21.74 17.48
CA LYS A 149 5.71 -21.36 17.16
C LYS A 149 5.12 -20.38 18.18
N ALA A 150 5.45 -20.54 19.46
CA ALA A 150 5.07 -19.60 20.51
C ALA A 150 5.68 -18.21 20.29
N ILE A 151 6.99 -18.13 20.00
CA ILE A 151 7.67 -16.86 19.70
C ILE A 151 7.07 -16.19 18.46
N LYS A 152 6.83 -16.94 17.38
CA LYS A 152 6.21 -16.40 16.14
C LYS A 152 4.78 -15.88 16.32
N ARG A 153 4.06 -16.36 17.34
CA ARG A 153 2.69 -15.92 17.67
C ARG A 153 2.64 -14.83 18.74
N SER A 154 3.80 -14.46 19.29
CA SER A 154 3.87 -13.51 20.40
C SER A 154 3.62 -12.08 19.94
N ASN A 155 2.93 -11.30 20.78
CA ASN A 155 2.73 -9.88 20.56
C ASN A 155 3.97 -9.06 20.97
N LYS A 156 3.97 -7.76 20.66
CA LYS A 156 5.11 -6.87 20.95
C LYS A 156 5.52 -6.85 22.43
N LYS A 157 4.57 -6.89 23.37
CA LYS A 157 4.88 -6.86 24.82
C LYS A 157 5.58 -8.15 25.24
N GLN A 158 5.08 -9.29 24.77
CA GLN A 158 5.68 -10.61 25.03
C GLN A 158 7.09 -10.72 24.45
N LEU A 159 7.29 -10.28 23.20
CA LEU A 159 8.61 -10.26 22.56
C LEU A 159 9.59 -9.34 23.30
N ASN A 160 9.13 -8.17 23.74
CA ASN A 160 9.96 -7.26 24.54
C ASN A 160 10.35 -7.88 25.88
N SER A 161 9.40 -8.52 26.58
CA SER A 161 9.69 -9.23 27.84
C SER A 161 10.74 -10.32 27.64
N LEU A 162 10.57 -11.14 26.60
CA LEU A 162 11.52 -12.19 26.24
C LEU A 162 12.90 -11.62 25.87
N THR A 163 12.95 -10.45 25.24
CA THR A 163 14.20 -9.76 24.93
C THR A 163 14.92 -9.27 26.19
N LEU A 164 14.19 -8.74 27.17
CA LEU A 164 14.77 -8.24 28.42
C LEU A 164 15.35 -9.37 29.28
N HIS A 165 14.65 -10.50 29.33
CA HIS A 165 15.03 -11.66 30.14
C HIS A 165 15.90 -12.68 29.39
N ILE A 166 16.41 -12.37 28.20
CA ILE A 166 17.06 -13.38 27.34
C ILE A 166 18.27 -14.06 27.98
N PHE A 167 19.00 -13.34 28.83
CA PHE A 167 20.17 -13.88 29.52
C PHE A 167 19.78 -14.76 30.71
N ASP A 168 18.63 -14.50 31.33
CA ASP A 168 18.10 -15.20 32.51
C ASP A 168 17.46 -16.56 32.17
N ILE A 169 17.23 -16.86 30.89
CA ILE A 169 16.59 -18.11 30.44
C ILE A 169 17.60 -19.25 30.53
N GLU A 170 17.40 -20.20 31.43
CA GLU A 170 18.30 -21.35 31.60
C GLU A 170 17.81 -22.59 30.85
N LYS A 171 16.50 -22.67 30.60
CA LYS A 171 15.86 -23.78 29.88
C LYS A 171 14.69 -23.31 29.04
N GLU A 172 14.26 -24.17 28.14
CA GLU A 172 13.20 -23.86 27.18
C GLU A 172 11.85 -23.57 27.84
N GLU A 173 11.58 -24.14 29.03
CA GLU A 173 10.39 -23.87 29.83
C GLU A 173 10.28 -22.41 30.28
N ASP A 174 11.41 -21.74 30.52
CA ASP A 174 11.43 -20.36 30.99
C ASP A 174 10.92 -19.40 29.91
N ILE A 175 11.14 -19.74 28.62
CA ILE A 175 10.58 -19.02 27.49
C ILE A 175 9.05 -19.05 27.55
N LYS A 176 8.47 -20.23 27.82
CA LYS A 176 7.01 -20.38 27.91
C LYS A 176 6.45 -19.58 29.08
N LYS A 177 7.13 -19.58 30.23
CA LYS A 177 6.75 -18.77 31.41
C LYS A 177 6.71 -17.28 31.10
N ILE A 178 7.80 -16.76 30.52
CA ILE A 178 7.92 -15.34 30.14
C ILE A 178 6.84 -14.94 29.12
N LEU A 179 6.55 -15.80 28.14
CA LEU A 179 5.54 -15.51 27.12
C LEU A 179 4.09 -15.61 27.64
N LEU A 180 3.81 -16.52 28.57
CA LEU A 180 2.48 -16.74 29.14
C LEU A 180 2.19 -15.86 30.37
N GLY A 181 3.20 -15.16 30.90
CA GLY A 181 3.07 -14.35 32.10
C GLY A 181 2.77 -15.17 33.35
N LYS A 182 3.27 -16.42 33.40
CA LYS A 182 3.15 -17.33 34.55
C LYS A 182 4.51 -17.59 35.17
#